data_AF-S7TQD4-F1
#
_entry.id   AF-S7TQD4-F1
#
_cell.length_a   1.000
_cell.length_b   1.000
_cell.length_c   1.000
_cell.angle_alpha   90.00
_cell.angle_beta   90.00
_cell.angle_gamma   90.00
#
_symmetry.space_group_name_H-M   'P 1'
#
loop_
_entity.id
_entity.type
_entity.pdbx_description
1 polymer ?
#
loop_
_entity_poly.entity_id
_entity_poly.type
_entity_poly.pdbx_seq_one_letter_code
_entity_poly.pdbx_strand_id
1 'polypeptide(L)'
;MKSSKSQIHAKFHKIPMIRFEDQQLTSFSGLLVFQMLFKRLDLKRKLKGCFDHLKVSPIFGYHLVVMLLIVHLLLGFRRLREIDYYRDDPLVLRIMGLRKIPDVSTISRNLAKMETQSAENYRGLSRSLVIAGLQREGFSRLTFDFDGSVLSTKGHAEGTAVGFNKAKKALEVTILCSAPWHRPASFSTFSIAPAMSTTRMGRPNSC
;
A
#
# COMPACT_ATOMS: atom_id res chain seq x y z
N MET A 1 -1.24 22.43 -21.28
CA MET A 1 -0.17 21.89 -22.14
C MET A 1 0.12 20.44 -21.74
N LYS A 2 0.05 19.47 -22.66
CA LYS A 2 0.29 18.04 -22.36
C LYS A 2 1.80 17.77 -22.42
N SER A 3 2.39 17.28 -21.33
CA SER A 3 3.81 16.92 -21.26
C SER A 3 4.07 15.56 -21.91
N SER A 4 5.19 15.42 -22.63
CA SER A 4 5.59 14.16 -23.25
C SER A 4 6.34 13.24 -22.27
N LYS A 5 6.46 11.94 -22.58
CA LYS A 5 7.17 10.96 -21.72
C LYS A 5 8.63 11.34 -21.49
N SER A 6 9.32 11.89 -22.49
CA SER A 6 10.73 12.32 -22.36
C SER A 6 10.90 13.54 -21.45
N GLN A 7 9.88 14.40 -21.35
CA GLN A 7 9.86 15.53 -20.43
C GLN A 7 9.56 15.13 -18.99
N ILE A 8 9.06 13.91 -18.78
CA ILE A 8 8.62 13.41 -17.47
C ILE A 8 9.64 12.45 -16.85
N HIS A 9 10.23 11.54 -17.62
CA HIS A 9 11.15 10.53 -17.08
C HIS A 9 12.61 11.02 -17.06
N ALA A 10 13.36 10.58 -16.05
CA ALA A 10 14.80 10.80 -15.94
C ALA A 10 15.52 9.52 -15.48
N LYS A 11 16.76 9.34 -15.95
CA LYS A 11 17.66 8.26 -15.49
C LYS A 11 18.70 8.86 -14.55
N PHE A 12 18.71 8.42 -13.29
CA PHE A 12 19.72 8.81 -12.31
C PHE A 12 20.54 7.58 -11.95
N HIS A 13 21.87 7.67 -12.13
CA HIS A 13 22.76 6.51 -12.01
C HIS A 13 23.70 6.58 -10.79
N LYS A 14 23.89 7.78 -10.22
CA LYS A 14 24.80 8.02 -9.08
C LYS A 14 24.02 8.30 -7.80
N ILE A 15 24.44 7.68 -6.70
CA ILE A 15 24.00 8.06 -5.36
C ILE A 15 24.83 9.29 -4.97
N PRO A 16 24.21 10.40 -4.55
CA PRO A 16 24.98 11.57 -4.11
C PRO A 16 25.85 11.19 -2.92
N MET A 17 27.11 11.60 -2.96
CA MET A 17 28.06 11.44 -1.87
C MET A 17 27.66 12.38 -0.73
N ILE A 18 27.47 11.85 0.48
CA ILE A 18 27.22 12.66 1.67
C ILE A 18 28.54 13.36 2.01
N ARG A 19 28.55 14.69 1.98
CA ARG A 19 29.68 15.53 2.44
C ARG A 19 29.17 16.50 3.48
N PHE A 20 29.93 16.68 4.55
CA PHE A 20 29.68 17.72 5.53
C PHE A 20 30.27 19.04 5.00
N GLU A 21 29.48 19.72 4.19
CA GLU A 21 29.69 21.11 3.73
C GLU A 21 28.50 21.95 4.25
N ASP A 22 28.52 23.28 4.08
CA ASP A 22 27.37 24.19 4.31
C ASP A 22 26.20 23.91 3.33
N GLN A 23 25.77 22.65 3.26
CA GLN A 23 24.83 22.17 2.27
C GLN A 23 23.40 22.55 2.65
N GLN A 24 22.75 23.17 1.66
CA GLN A 24 21.31 23.25 1.44
C GLN A 24 20.70 21.83 1.32
N LEU A 25 20.78 21.03 2.39
CA LEU A 25 20.10 19.75 2.48
C LEU A 25 18.60 20.04 2.53
N THR A 26 17.86 19.43 1.61
CA THR A 26 16.40 19.56 1.64
C THR A 26 15.86 18.90 2.91
N SER A 27 14.71 19.37 3.40
CA SER A 27 14.03 18.80 4.57
C SER A 27 13.70 17.31 4.42
N PHE A 28 13.85 16.76 3.21
CA PHE A 28 13.60 15.37 2.86
C PHE A 28 14.88 14.55 2.64
N SER A 29 16.03 15.02 3.12
CA SER A 29 17.34 14.35 2.99
C SER A 29 17.38 12.91 3.52
N GLY A 30 16.55 12.57 4.51
CA GLY A 30 16.39 11.20 5.03
C GLY A 30 15.95 10.17 3.96
N LEU A 31 15.35 10.63 2.85
CA LEU A 31 15.01 9.76 1.72
C LEU A 31 16.24 9.10 1.06
N LEU A 32 17.45 9.61 1.28
CA LEU A 32 18.67 9.00 0.73
C LEU A 32 18.87 7.55 1.22
N VAL A 33 18.55 7.27 2.50
CA VAL A 33 18.63 5.92 3.07
C VAL A 33 17.64 4.99 2.35
N PHE A 34 16.42 5.48 2.12
CA PHE A 34 15.40 4.75 1.37
C PHE A 34 15.77 4.56 -0.10
N GLN A 35 16.47 5.51 -0.73
CA GLN A 35 17.00 5.34 -2.09
C GLN A 35 17.90 4.10 -2.18
N MET A 36 18.80 3.92 -1.20
CA MET A 36 19.67 2.76 -1.16
C MET A 36 18.88 1.46 -0.91
N LEU A 37 17.90 1.50 0.00
CA LEU A 37 17.02 0.36 0.24
C LEU A 37 16.23 -0.04 -1.02
N PHE A 38 15.61 0.92 -1.71
CA PHE A 38 14.87 0.66 -2.94
C PHE A 38 15.74 0.07 -4.04
N LYS A 39 17.00 0.50 -4.12
CA LYS A 39 17.99 -0.08 -5.04
C LYS A 39 18.33 -1.52 -4.67
N ARG A 40 18.59 -1.81 -3.38
CA ARG A 40 18.89 -3.17 -2.90
C ARG A 40 17.72 -4.14 -3.09
N LEU A 41 16.50 -3.68 -2.81
CA LEU A 41 15.28 -4.47 -3.02
C LEU A 41 14.90 -4.58 -4.49
N ASP A 42 15.49 -3.74 -5.34
CA ASP A 42 15.12 -3.55 -6.73
C ASP A 42 13.60 -3.26 -6.89
N LEU A 43 13.10 -2.44 -5.97
CA LEU A 43 11.68 -2.23 -5.75
C LEU A 43 10.98 -1.69 -7.00
N LYS A 44 11.62 -0.75 -7.71
CA LYS A 44 11.04 -0.11 -8.90
C LYS A 44 10.79 -1.09 -10.04
N ARG A 45 11.73 -2.03 -10.29
CA ARG A 45 11.57 -3.06 -11.34
C ARG A 45 10.52 -4.08 -10.93
N LYS A 46 10.54 -4.54 -9.68
CA LYS A 46 9.53 -5.48 -9.16
C LYS A 46 8.12 -4.89 -9.19
N LEU A 47 7.96 -3.62 -8.78
CA LEU A 47 6.69 -2.91 -8.89
C LEU A 47 6.24 -2.80 -10.34
N LYS A 48 7.15 -2.53 -11.29
CA LYS A 48 6.80 -2.52 -12.71
C LYS A 48 6.19 -3.84 -13.15
N GLY A 49 6.79 -4.97 -12.76
CA GLY A 49 6.30 -6.32 -13.06
C GLY A 49 4.86 -6.59 -12.58
N CYS A 50 4.43 -5.97 -11.48
CA CYS A 50 3.05 -6.11 -10.99
C CYS A 50 2.00 -5.61 -12.00
N PHE A 51 2.37 -4.70 -12.91
CA PHE A 51 1.46 -4.04 -13.85
C PHE A 51 1.68 -4.45 -15.31
N ASP A 52 2.52 -5.45 -15.59
CA ASP A 52 2.83 -5.87 -16.97
C ASP A 52 1.61 -6.43 -17.72
N HIS A 53 0.58 -6.90 -16.99
CA HIS A 53 -0.70 -7.34 -17.55
C HIS A 53 -1.54 -6.21 -18.17
N LEU A 54 -1.27 -4.95 -17.80
CA LEU A 54 -2.04 -3.81 -18.28
C LEU A 54 -1.53 -3.37 -19.67
N LYS A 55 -2.36 -3.57 -20.69
CA LYS A 55 -2.04 -3.26 -22.09
C LYS A 55 -1.87 -1.76 -22.37
N VAL A 56 -2.54 -0.91 -21.59
CA VAL A 56 -2.50 0.54 -21.76
C VAL A 56 -1.64 1.18 -20.67
N SER A 57 -0.53 1.78 -21.08
CA SER A 57 0.36 2.51 -20.18
C SER A 57 0.03 4.01 -20.17
N PRO A 58 -0.40 4.59 -19.04
CA PRO A 58 -0.56 6.03 -18.91
C PRO A 58 0.78 6.74 -19.08
N ILE A 59 0.72 8.07 -19.21
CA ILE A 59 1.92 8.92 -19.27
C ILE A 59 2.81 8.68 -18.03
N PHE A 60 2.17 8.59 -16.86
CA PHE A 60 2.79 8.09 -15.64
C PHE A 60 2.44 6.62 -15.48
N GLY A 61 3.43 5.73 -15.55
CA GLY A 61 3.21 4.30 -15.35
C GLY A 61 2.66 4.00 -13.94
N TYR A 62 1.79 2.99 -13.83
CA TYR A 62 1.15 2.61 -12.56
C TYR A 62 2.15 2.33 -11.43
N HIS A 63 3.26 1.66 -11.74
CA HIS A 63 4.34 1.42 -10.77
C HIS A 63 4.93 2.72 -10.18
N LEU A 64 4.98 3.81 -10.94
CA LEU A 64 5.43 5.12 -10.44
C LEU A 64 4.38 5.78 -9.57
N VAL A 65 3.10 5.57 -9.85
CA VAL A 65 2.02 6.06 -8.99
C VAL A 65 2.09 5.38 -7.63
N VAL A 66 2.23 4.05 -7.61
CA VAL A 66 2.38 3.29 -6.35
C VAL A 66 3.67 3.66 -5.64
N MET A 67 4.79 3.78 -6.35
CA MET A 67 6.06 4.23 -5.76
C MET A 67 5.94 5.64 -5.17
N LEU A 68 5.19 6.54 -5.80
CA LEU A 68 4.92 7.88 -5.28
C LEU A 68 4.12 7.82 -3.98
N LEU A 69 3.11 6.94 -3.89
CA LEU A 69 2.35 6.74 -2.66
C LEU A 69 3.22 6.19 -1.52
N ILE A 70 4.13 5.25 -1.82
CA ILE A 70 5.09 4.76 -0.82
C ILE A 70 5.98 5.91 -0.33
N VAL A 71 6.56 6.70 -1.23
CA VAL A 71 7.38 7.86 -0.86
C VAL A 71 6.57 8.88 -0.08
N HIS A 72 5.32 9.15 -0.48
CA HIS A 72 4.41 10.06 0.22
C HIS A 72 4.21 9.67 1.69
N LEU A 73 3.97 8.38 1.95
CA LEU A 73 3.82 7.84 3.31
C LEU A 73 5.13 7.88 4.10
N LEU A 74 6.27 7.58 3.45
CA LEU A 74 7.59 7.65 4.08
C LEU A 74 7.97 9.08 4.50
N LEU A 75 7.49 10.07 3.74
CA LEU A 75 7.64 11.49 4.10
C LEU A 75 6.73 11.91 5.27
N GLY A 76 5.81 11.04 5.70
CA GLY A 76 4.87 11.32 6.80
C GLY A 76 3.56 11.97 6.37
N PHE A 77 3.35 12.16 5.07
CA PHE A 77 2.11 12.74 4.56
C PHE A 77 0.99 11.70 4.49
N ARG A 78 -0.24 12.14 4.74
CA ARG A 78 -1.44 11.27 4.76
C ARG A 78 -2.46 11.67 3.72
N ARG A 79 -2.46 12.93 3.28
CA ARG A 79 -3.42 13.47 2.31
C ARG A 79 -2.71 13.65 0.98
N LEU A 80 -3.30 13.09 -0.08
CA LEU A 80 -2.69 13.16 -1.42
C LEU A 80 -2.39 14.59 -1.91
N ARG A 81 -3.15 15.59 -1.45
CA ARG A 81 -2.91 17.02 -1.73
C ARG A 81 -1.56 17.53 -1.21
N GLU A 82 -1.01 16.89 -0.19
CA GLU A 82 0.28 17.26 0.41
C GLU A 82 1.47 16.98 -0.52
N ILE A 83 1.24 16.39 -1.70
CA ILE A 83 2.20 16.37 -2.81
C ILE A 83 2.77 17.75 -3.13
N ASP A 84 1.95 18.80 -2.99
CA ASP A 84 2.39 20.16 -3.32
C ASP A 84 3.57 20.64 -2.44
N TYR A 85 3.80 20.03 -1.27
CA TYR A 85 4.93 20.37 -0.40
C TYR A 85 6.28 19.83 -0.87
N TYR A 86 6.30 18.79 -1.72
CA TYR A 86 7.55 18.12 -2.10
C TYR A 86 7.68 17.88 -3.61
N ARG A 87 6.71 18.31 -4.41
CA ARG A 87 6.66 18.10 -5.86
C ARG A 87 7.89 18.61 -6.62
N ASP A 88 8.53 19.66 -6.10
CA ASP A 88 9.68 20.30 -6.71
C ASP A 88 11.00 19.92 -6.00
N ASP A 89 10.95 19.02 -5.00
CA ASP A 89 12.13 18.57 -4.29
C ASP A 89 13.03 17.70 -5.20
N PRO A 90 14.32 18.06 -5.34
CA PRO A 90 15.23 17.36 -6.25
C PRO A 90 15.56 15.93 -5.81
N LEU A 91 15.53 15.61 -4.51
CA LEU A 91 15.76 14.25 -4.00
C LEU A 91 14.56 13.35 -4.28
N VAL A 92 13.34 13.85 -4.06
CA VAL A 92 12.11 13.13 -4.39
C VAL A 92 12.06 12.84 -5.90
N LEU A 93 12.28 13.85 -6.74
CA LEU A 93 12.32 13.69 -8.19
C LEU A 93 13.37 12.66 -8.62
N ARG A 94 14.55 12.68 -7.98
CA ARG A 94 15.63 11.72 -8.22
C ARG A 94 15.24 10.29 -7.89
N ILE A 95 14.66 10.05 -6.71
CA ILE A 95 14.24 8.72 -6.26
C ILE A 95 13.12 8.17 -7.15
N MET A 96 12.17 9.03 -7.52
CA MET A 96 11.10 8.69 -8.44
C MET A 96 11.62 8.41 -9.86
N GLY A 97 12.78 8.96 -10.24
CA GLY A 97 13.28 8.94 -11.61
C GLY A 97 12.38 9.77 -12.54
N LEU A 98 11.88 10.88 -12.02
CA LEU A 98 10.98 11.80 -12.69
C LEU A 98 11.58 13.20 -12.71
N ARG A 99 11.23 13.99 -13.73
CA ARG A 99 11.50 15.44 -13.80
C ARG A 99 10.32 16.26 -13.27
N LYS A 100 9.13 15.65 -13.20
CA LYS A 100 7.90 16.27 -12.73
C LYS A 100 6.99 15.21 -12.10
N ILE A 101 6.46 15.51 -10.91
CA ILE A 101 5.48 14.66 -10.22
C ILE A 101 4.08 14.85 -10.84
N PRO A 102 3.27 13.78 -10.99
CA PRO A 102 1.89 13.91 -11.43
C PRO A 102 1.06 14.71 -10.42
N ASP A 103 0.06 15.45 -10.91
CA ASP A 103 -0.90 16.11 -10.03
C ASP A 103 -1.88 15.10 -9.40
N VAL A 104 -2.57 15.54 -8.35
CA VAL A 104 -3.57 14.73 -7.63
C VAL A 104 -4.61 14.14 -8.58
N SER A 105 -5.05 14.92 -9.58
CA SER A 105 -6.05 14.47 -10.55
C SER A 105 -5.53 13.31 -11.42
N THR A 106 -4.27 13.36 -11.85
CA THR A 106 -3.64 12.28 -12.62
C THR A 106 -3.42 11.03 -11.78
N ILE A 107 -3.02 11.20 -10.52
CA ILE A 107 -2.87 10.09 -9.58
C ILE A 107 -4.23 9.40 -9.38
N SER A 108 -5.27 10.16 -9.06
CA SER A 108 -6.62 9.63 -8.87
C SER A 108 -7.14 8.90 -10.10
N ARG A 109 -6.95 9.46 -11.30
CA ARG A 109 -7.35 8.80 -12.56
C ARG A 109 -6.58 7.50 -12.82
N ASN A 110 -5.29 7.45 -12.48
CA ASN A 110 -4.50 6.24 -12.64
C ASN A 110 -4.92 5.16 -11.63
N LEU A 111 -5.16 5.54 -10.37
CA LEU A 111 -5.64 4.61 -9.34
C LEU A 111 -7.02 4.04 -9.69
N ALA A 112 -7.93 4.85 -10.23
CA ALA A 112 -9.26 4.41 -10.65
C ALA A 112 -9.23 3.38 -11.81
N LYS A 113 -8.12 3.29 -12.54
CA LYS A 113 -7.92 2.33 -13.64
C LYS A 113 -7.19 1.05 -13.20
N MET A 114 -6.77 0.96 -11.95
CA MET A 114 -6.12 -0.24 -11.45
C MET A 114 -7.15 -1.33 -11.18
N GLU A 115 -6.91 -2.50 -11.75
CA GLU A 115 -7.80 -3.67 -11.62
C GLU A 115 -7.46 -4.51 -10.38
N THR A 116 -8.37 -5.40 -9.98
CA THR A 116 -8.17 -6.33 -8.87
C THR A 116 -6.89 -7.16 -9.02
N GLN A 117 -6.56 -7.59 -10.25
CA GLN A 117 -5.33 -8.33 -10.52
C GLN A 117 -4.07 -7.52 -10.19
N SER A 118 -4.08 -6.20 -10.43
CA SER A 118 -2.99 -5.32 -10.04
C SER A 118 -2.79 -5.27 -8.53
N ALA A 119 -3.89 -5.23 -7.77
CA ALA A 119 -3.85 -5.27 -6.31
C ALA A 119 -3.32 -6.62 -5.79
N GLU A 120 -3.73 -7.73 -6.38
CA GLU A 120 -3.22 -9.07 -6.01
C GLU A 120 -1.73 -9.22 -6.32
N ASN A 121 -1.28 -8.76 -7.49
CA ASN A 121 0.14 -8.79 -7.84
C ASN A 121 0.98 -7.95 -6.86
N TYR A 122 0.46 -6.79 -6.45
CA TYR A 122 1.11 -5.95 -5.44
C TYR A 122 1.14 -6.63 -4.06
N ARG A 123 0.04 -7.25 -3.62
CA ARG A 123 -0.01 -8.04 -2.38
C ARG A 123 0.99 -9.20 -2.41
N GLY A 124 1.07 -9.89 -3.54
CA GLY A 124 2.05 -10.95 -3.77
C GLY A 124 3.50 -10.45 -3.66
N LEU A 125 3.81 -9.31 -4.27
CA LEU A 125 5.11 -8.66 -4.14
C LEU A 125 5.41 -8.30 -2.68
N SER A 126 4.48 -7.63 -1.99
CA SER A 126 4.64 -7.25 -0.58
C SER A 126 4.95 -8.47 0.29
N ARG A 127 4.18 -9.56 0.12
CA ARG A 127 4.41 -10.83 0.82
C ARG A 127 5.78 -11.42 0.52
N SER A 128 6.19 -11.41 -0.76
CA SER A 128 7.48 -11.95 -1.17
C SER A 128 8.66 -11.19 -0.54
N LEU A 129 8.55 -9.88 -0.39
CA LEU A 129 9.59 -9.05 0.25
C LEU A 129 9.72 -9.35 1.75
N VAL A 130 8.58 -9.54 2.43
CA VAL A 130 8.56 -9.92 3.85
C VAL A 130 9.12 -11.31 4.04
N ILE A 131 8.66 -12.31 3.28
CA ILE A 131 9.15 -13.70 3.37
C ILE A 131 10.66 -13.76 3.12
N ALA A 132 11.15 -13.11 2.06
CA ALA A 132 12.59 -13.07 1.77
C ALA A 132 13.39 -12.40 2.89
N GLY A 133 12.82 -11.39 3.55
CA GLY A 133 13.41 -10.78 4.74
C GLY A 133 13.48 -11.76 5.90
N LEU A 134 12.37 -12.43 6.24
CA LEU A 134 12.31 -13.40 7.33
C LEU A 134 13.29 -14.56 7.12
N GLN A 135 13.39 -15.07 5.89
CA GLN A 135 14.35 -16.12 5.53
C GLN A 135 15.80 -15.66 5.67
N ARG A 136 16.11 -14.42 5.27
CA ARG A 136 17.45 -13.85 5.40
C ARG A 136 17.89 -13.70 6.85
N GLU A 137 16.99 -13.22 7.71
CA GLU A 137 17.31 -12.96 9.12
C GLU A 137 17.32 -14.24 9.98
N GLY A 138 16.67 -15.32 9.52
CA GLY A 138 16.79 -16.64 10.16
C GLY A 138 16.28 -16.69 11.60
N PHE A 139 15.23 -15.93 11.93
CA PHE A 139 14.69 -15.87 13.29
C PHE A 139 14.28 -17.26 13.81
N SER A 140 14.72 -17.60 15.02
CA SER A 140 14.37 -18.87 15.70
C SER A 140 12.90 -18.94 16.15
N ARG A 141 12.22 -17.79 16.20
CA ARG A 141 10.82 -17.65 16.59
C ARG A 141 10.18 -16.52 15.80
N LEU A 142 8.96 -16.75 15.32
CA LEU A 142 8.13 -15.75 14.67
C LEU A 142 6.82 -15.59 15.45
N THR A 143 6.43 -14.35 15.72
CA THR A 143 5.13 -14.01 16.31
C THR A 143 4.27 -13.36 15.23
N PHE A 144 3.07 -13.89 15.02
CA PHE A 144 2.11 -13.36 14.06
C PHE A 144 0.96 -12.74 14.82
N ASP A 145 0.70 -11.46 14.54
CA ASP A 145 -0.48 -10.76 15.02
C ASP A 145 -1.55 -10.78 13.92
N PHE A 146 -2.80 -11.01 14.32
CA PHE A 146 -3.93 -11.12 13.41
C PHE A 146 -4.97 -10.07 13.76
N ASP A 147 -4.79 -8.88 13.19
CA ASP A 147 -5.75 -7.79 13.33
C ASP A 147 -6.84 -7.83 12.26
N GLY A 148 -8.09 -7.63 12.68
CA GLY A 148 -9.20 -7.30 11.80
C GLY A 148 -9.28 -5.79 11.58
N SER A 149 -9.32 -5.34 10.33
CA SER A 149 -9.54 -3.93 10.01
C SER A 149 -10.99 -3.68 9.62
N VAL A 150 -11.57 -2.62 10.20
CA VAL A 150 -12.94 -2.22 9.92
C VAL A 150 -12.93 -1.00 9.01
N LEU A 151 -13.39 -1.17 7.76
CA LEU A 151 -13.59 -0.05 6.84
C LEU A 151 -15.08 0.31 6.80
N SER A 152 -15.42 1.49 7.31
CA SER A 152 -16.76 2.05 7.16
C SER A 152 -16.90 2.68 5.78
N THR A 153 -17.90 2.28 5.03
CA THR A 153 -18.29 2.91 3.76
C THR A 153 -19.53 3.79 3.99
N LYS A 154 -19.76 4.76 3.10
CA LYS A 154 -21.02 5.51 3.06
C LYS A 154 -21.82 5.00 1.84
N GLY A 155 -23.00 4.44 2.09
CA GLY A 155 -23.87 3.86 1.06
C GLY A 155 -23.59 2.39 0.76
N HIS A 156 -24.38 1.81 -0.15
CA HIS A 156 -24.27 0.42 -0.59
C HIS A 156 -23.13 0.27 -1.61
N ALA A 157 -21.91 0.04 -1.14
CA ALA A 157 -20.79 -0.29 -2.01
C ALA A 157 -20.69 -1.82 -2.15
N GLU A 158 -20.36 -2.31 -3.35
CA GLU A 158 -20.25 -3.75 -3.61
C GLU A 158 -19.20 -4.40 -2.67
N GLY A 159 -19.56 -5.52 -2.03
CA GLY A 159 -18.69 -6.21 -1.07
C GLY A 159 -18.71 -5.65 0.36
N THR A 160 -19.68 -4.81 0.72
CA THR A 160 -19.92 -4.36 2.09
C THR A 160 -20.94 -5.24 2.81
N ALA A 161 -20.74 -5.50 4.10
CA ALA A 161 -21.73 -6.14 4.97
C ALA A 161 -22.25 -5.12 5.99
N VAL A 162 -23.48 -5.25 6.50
CA VAL A 162 -23.96 -4.37 7.57
C VAL A 162 -23.24 -4.72 8.88
N GLY A 163 -22.57 -3.76 9.52
CA GLY A 163 -21.90 -3.97 10.81
C GLY A 163 -22.41 -3.03 11.90
N PHE A 164 -22.26 -3.44 13.16
CA PHE A 164 -22.74 -2.67 14.30
C PHE A 164 -21.73 -1.58 14.70
N ASN A 165 -22.09 -0.30 14.51
CA ASN A 165 -21.33 0.85 15.00
C ASN A 165 -22.05 1.50 16.20
N LYS A 166 -21.47 1.42 17.41
CA LYS A 166 -22.07 1.97 18.65
C LYS A 166 -22.31 3.49 18.59
N ALA A 167 -21.49 4.24 17.84
CA ALA A 167 -21.60 5.69 17.75
C ALA A 167 -22.60 6.17 16.69
N LYS A 168 -22.94 5.33 15.71
CA LYS A 168 -23.90 5.62 14.63
C LYS A 168 -24.67 4.36 14.28
N LYS A 169 -25.92 4.25 14.74
CA LYS A 169 -26.85 3.20 14.30
C LYS A 169 -26.93 3.22 12.75
N ALA A 170 -26.71 2.06 12.13
CA ALA A 170 -26.88 1.79 10.69
C ALA A 170 -25.85 2.43 9.73
N LEU A 171 -24.57 2.09 9.86
CA LEU A 171 -23.64 2.17 8.73
C LEU A 171 -23.26 0.75 8.31
N GLU A 172 -23.25 0.49 7.00
CA GLU A 172 -22.65 -0.73 6.46
C GLU A 172 -21.13 -0.65 6.59
N VAL A 173 -20.54 -1.76 7.00
CA VAL A 173 -19.15 -1.87 7.44
C VAL A 173 -18.54 -3.07 6.72
N THR A 174 -17.56 -2.82 5.85
CA THR A 174 -16.72 -3.91 5.38
C THR A 174 -15.72 -4.27 6.48
N ILE A 175 -15.87 -5.45 7.06
CA ILE A 175 -14.82 -6.06 7.87
C ILE A 175 -13.82 -6.68 6.90
N LEU A 176 -12.67 -6.03 6.73
CA LEU A 176 -11.53 -6.62 6.04
C LEU A 176 -10.71 -7.40 7.06
N CYS A 177 -10.99 -8.70 7.16
CA CYS A 177 -10.03 -9.64 7.71
C CYS A 177 -9.00 -9.94 6.62
N SER A 178 -7.78 -9.44 6.78
CA SER A 178 -6.64 -9.87 5.97
C SER A 178 -6.17 -11.25 6.45
N ALA A 179 -6.89 -12.31 6.09
CA ALA A 179 -6.41 -13.68 6.19
C ALA A 179 -6.07 -14.19 4.78
N PRO A 180 -4.78 -14.21 4.37
CA PRO A 180 -4.42 -14.63 3.04
C PRO A 180 -3.88 -16.06 3.05
N TRP A 181 -4.73 -17.06 3.26
CA TRP A 181 -4.35 -18.46 3.03
C TRP A 181 -5.50 -19.24 2.40
N HIS A 182 -5.74 -19.00 1.10
CA HIS A 182 -6.48 -19.93 0.26
C HIS A 182 -5.50 -20.69 -0.64
N ARG A 183 -5.09 -21.89 -0.20
CA ARG A 183 -4.97 -23.13 -0.98
C ARG A 183 -4.63 -24.31 -0.05
N PRO A 184 -5.13 -25.53 -0.33
CA PRO A 184 -5.04 -26.65 0.58
C PRO A 184 -3.66 -27.30 0.43
N ALA A 185 -2.79 -27.11 1.43
CA ALA A 185 -1.73 -28.05 1.71
C ALA A 185 -2.12 -28.71 3.04
N SER A 186 -2.27 -30.02 2.99
CA SER A 186 -2.58 -30.91 4.11
C SER A 186 -1.82 -30.52 5.38
N PHE A 187 -2.50 -29.82 6.27
CA PHE A 187 -2.15 -29.74 7.68
C PHE A 187 -3.36 -30.20 8.47
N SER A 188 -3.10 -31.19 9.31
CA SER A 188 -4.01 -31.86 10.22
C SER A 188 -5.05 -30.92 10.85
N THR A 189 -6.31 -31.31 10.69
CA THR A 189 -7.50 -30.95 11.47
C THR A 189 -7.25 -30.04 12.68
N PHE A 190 -7.53 -28.75 12.51
CA PHE A 190 -7.92 -27.87 13.62
C PHE A 190 -9.44 -27.69 13.55
N SER A 191 -10.16 -28.46 14.36
CA SER A 191 -11.59 -28.24 14.59
C SER A 191 -11.79 -26.93 15.33
N ILE A 192 -12.35 -25.93 14.65
CA ILE A 192 -12.94 -24.77 15.31
C ILE A 192 -14.36 -25.19 15.68
N ALA A 193 -14.57 -25.49 16.97
CA ALA A 193 -15.91 -25.71 17.51
C ALA A 193 -16.73 -24.41 17.38
N PRO A 194 -17.95 -24.43 16.84
CA PRO A 194 -18.82 -23.26 16.85
C PRO A 194 -19.31 -23.03 18.28
N ALA A 195 -19.04 -21.85 18.82
CA ALA A 195 -19.65 -21.39 20.05
C ALA A 195 -21.17 -21.27 19.83
N MET A 196 -21.92 -22.24 20.37
CA MET A 196 -23.37 -22.19 20.46
C MET A 196 -23.77 -20.93 21.25
N SER A 197 -24.37 -19.96 20.56
CA SER A 197 -25.13 -18.89 21.21
C SER A 197 -26.43 -19.49 21.74
N THR A 198 -26.44 -19.89 23.01
CA THR A 198 -27.67 -20.24 23.72
C THR A 198 -28.52 -18.99 23.91
N THR A 199 -29.58 -18.92 23.13
CA THR A 199 -30.76 -18.07 23.35
C THR A 199 -31.25 -18.29 24.78
N ARG A 200 -31.14 -17.28 25.65
CA ARG A 200 -31.88 -17.25 26.91
C ARG A 200 -33.36 -17.09 26.59
N MET A 201 -34.11 -18.18 26.76
CA MET A 201 -35.56 -18.16 26.87
C MET A 201 -35.99 -17.16 27.96
N GLY A 202 -36.99 -16.35 27.63
CA GLY A 202 -37.67 -15.46 28.57
C GLY A 202 -38.31 -16.25 29.71
N ARG A 203 -38.23 -15.69 30.92
CA ARG A 203 -39.03 -16.15 32.06
C ARG A 203 -40.50 -15.72 31.86
N PRO A 204 -41.47 -16.58 32.17
CA PRO A 204 -42.88 -16.19 32.19
C PRO A 204 -43.18 -15.31 33.41
N ASN A 205 -44.08 -14.35 33.22
CA ASN A 205 -44.64 -13.51 34.27
C ASN A 205 -45.42 -14.37 35.28
N SER A 206 -45.28 -14.05 36.57
CA SER A 206 -46.18 -14.49 37.62
C SER A 206 -46.24 -13.43 38.73
N CYS A 207 -47.44 -12.86 38.86
CA CYS A 207 -47.97 -11.94 39.88
C CYS A 207 -47.36 -10.55 40.01
#